data_AF-A0A948ZBU5-F1
#
_entry.id   AF-A0A948ZBU5-F1
#
_cell.length_a   1.000
_cell.length_b   1.000
_cell.length_c   1.000
_cell.angle_alpha   90.00
_cell.angle_beta   90.00
_cell.angle_gamma   90.00
#
_symmetry.space_group_name_H-M   'P 1'
#
loop_
_entity.id
_entity.type
_entity.pdbx_description
1 polymer ?
#
loop_
_entity_poly.entity_id
_entity_poly.type
_entity_poly.pdbx_seq_one_letter_code
_entity_poly.pdbx_strand_id
1 'polypeptide(L)'
;MKKFVLGIPNGSLFKRTSELLGKIGIRVLVNGRNFEAGIEGSDIFKRAYIMRPQKIPNAIAKGAVDCGICGWDCVIESRLEAKLRKVMELSYSKTTGKPVRIIVFGKKKKFIDEKHISVSSEYINITRSVFKKARIDFSYGSTEVDVLTGMYDYGICVTETGRSLEDNGLKIVRIILSSSTVLMAKEDHPAIRFFGQLLLGALDAERYQLIKMDVSRRIKERVLSILPAVQSPTVSKLADDSFAVETAVLKSETADLIIKLQKLGVRGIIAQDINIIIL
;
A
#
# COMPACT_ATOMS: atom_id res chain seq x y z
N MET A 1 -13.98 -14.01 -22.17
CA MET A 1 -12.85 -14.20 -21.23
C MET A 1 -13.39 -14.51 -19.83
N LYS A 2 -12.72 -15.37 -19.05
CA LYS A 2 -13.09 -15.64 -17.65
C LYS A 2 -12.94 -14.33 -16.84
N LYS A 3 -14.03 -13.85 -16.24
CA LYS A 3 -14.01 -12.70 -15.31
C LYS A 3 -13.83 -13.19 -13.87
N PHE A 4 -12.90 -12.57 -13.16
CA PHE A 4 -12.50 -12.89 -11.80
C PHE A 4 -13.35 -12.14 -10.75
N VAL A 5 -13.32 -12.63 -9.52
CA VAL A 5 -13.92 -12.01 -8.33
C VAL A 5 -12.80 -11.47 -7.43
N LEU A 6 -12.86 -10.19 -7.08
CA LEU A 6 -11.84 -9.51 -6.28
C LEU A 6 -12.25 -9.42 -4.80
N GLY A 7 -11.36 -9.79 -3.88
CA GLY A 7 -11.48 -9.50 -2.45
C GLY A 7 -10.87 -8.14 -2.10
N ILE A 8 -11.68 -7.21 -1.59
CA ILE A 8 -11.25 -5.86 -1.19
C ILE A 8 -11.30 -5.74 0.34
N PRO A 9 -10.24 -5.20 0.99
CA PRO A 9 -10.21 -5.06 2.44
C PRO A 9 -11.15 -3.93 2.87
N ASN A 10 -11.94 -4.18 3.92
CA ASN A 10 -12.74 -3.13 4.57
C ASN A 10 -11.88 -2.29 5.55
N GLY A 11 -12.52 -1.33 6.23
CA GLY A 11 -11.86 -0.52 7.26
C GLY A 11 -10.87 0.49 6.68
N SER A 12 -9.73 0.67 7.35
CA SER A 12 -8.73 1.70 7.01
C SER A 12 -8.10 1.54 5.64
N LEU A 13 -7.98 0.31 5.13
CA LEU A 13 -7.43 0.03 3.80
C LEU A 13 -8.43 0.26 2.67
N PHE A 14 -9.73 0.29 2.96
CA PHE A 14 -10.76 0.37 1.92
C PHE A 14 -10.64 1.63 1.08
N LYS A 15 -10.62 2.80 1.74
CA LYS A 15 -10.53 4.09 1.05
C LYS A 15 -9.32 4.15 0.13
N ARG A 16 -8.16 3.75 0.65
CA ARG A 16 -6.90 3.78 -0.10
C ARG A 16 -6.88 2.79 -1.27
N THR A 17 -7.45 1.60 -1.07
CA THR A 17 -7.59 0.60 -2.14
C THR A 17 -8.51 1.12 -3.25
N SER A 18 -9.64 1.72 -2.89
CA SER A 18 -10.61 2.29 -3.84
C SER A 18 -10.04 3.49 -4.60
N GLU A 19 -9.25 4.35 -3.95
CA GLU A 19 -8.52 5.44 -4.62
C GLU A 19 -7.54 4.90 -5.66
N LEU A 20 -6.77 3.86 -5.30
CA LEU A 20 -5.80 3.25 -6.22
C LEU A 20 -6.48 2.58 -7.41
N LEU A 21 -7.61 1.90 -7.18
CA LEU A 21 -8.45 1.35 -8.25
C LEU A 21 -8.98 2.47 -9.16
N GLY A 22 -9.43 3.59 -8.59
CA GLY A 22 -9.91 4.74 -9.35
C GLY A 22 -8.85 5.33 -10.28
N LYS A 23 -7.58 5.39 -9.85
CA LYS A 23 -6.46 5.86 -10.67
C LYS A 23 -6.21 5.00 -11.91
N ILE A 24 -6.48 3.70 -11.82
CA ILE A 24 -6.36 2.77 -12.94
C ILE A 24 -7.68 2.64 -13.73
N GLY A 25 -8.64 3.52 -13.49
CA GLY A 25 -9.93 3.57 -14.20
C GLY A 25 -10.99 2.58 -13.69
N ILE A 26 -10.73 1.87 -12.59
CA ILE A 26 -11.64 0.87 -12.02
C ILE A 26 -12.44 1.51 -10.87
N ARG A 27 -13.77 1.52 -11.00
CA ARG A 27 -14.67 2.05 -9.96
C ARG A 27 -15.35 0.93 -9.19
N VAL A 28 -15.28 1.01 -7.86
CA VAL A 28 -15.96 0.09 -6.94
C VAL A 28 -17.28 0.72 -6.49
N LEU A 29 -18.39 0.12 -6.89
CA LEU A 29 -19.73 0.60 -6.56
C LEU A 29 -20.25 -0.10 -5.31
N VAL A 30 -20.34 0.64 -4.20
CA VAL A 30 -20.85 0.12 -2.92
C VAL A 30 -22.27 0.65 -2.69
N ASN A 31 -23.24 -0.27 -2.63
CA ASN A 31 -24.63 0.07 -2.34
C ASN A 31 -24.91 -0.15 -0.85
N GLY A 32 -24.93 0.94 -0.07
CA GLY A 32 -25.27 0.91 1.35
C GLY A 32 -24.29 0.04 2.17
N ARG A 33 -24.83 -0.97 2.88
CA ARG A 33 -24.06 -1.90 3.73
C ARG A 33 -23.76 -3.24 3.05
N ASN A 34 -23.91 -3.33 1.73
CA ASN A 34 -23.71 -4.57 0.99
C ASN A 34 -22.23 -4.97 0.98
N PHE A 35 -21.96 -6.25 1.22
CA PHE A 35 -20.62 -6.83 1.12
C PHE A 35 -20.22 -7.15 -0.32
N GLU A 36 -21.19 -7.29 -1.22
CA GLU A 36 -20.95 -7.38 -2.67
C GLU A 36 -20.91 -5.96 -3.26
N ALA A 37 -19.88 -5.68 -4.06
CA ALA A 37 -19.69 -4.42 -4.75
C ALA A 37 -19.62 -4.64 -6.26
N GLY A 38 -20.28 -3.75 -7.01
CA GLY A 38 -20.16 -3.69 -8.46
C GLY A 38 -18.77 -3.19 -8.87
N ILE A 39 -18.31 -3.57 -10.05
CA ILE A 39 -17.07 -3.07 -10.65
C ILE A 39 -17.37 -2.50 -12.03
N GLU A 40 -16.99 -1.25 -12.26
CA GLU A 40 -17.01 -0.60 -13.57
C GLU A 40 -15.58 -0.33 -14.06
N GLY A 41 -15.41 -0.25 -15.39
CA GLY A 41 -14.12 0.03 -16.02
C GLY A 41 -13.14 -1.15 -16.01
N SER A 42 -13.62 -2.38 -15.85
CA SER A 42 -12.78 -3.58 -15.86
C SER A 42 -13.38 -4.72 -16.69
N ASP A 43 -12.56 -5.27 -17.58
CA ASP A 43 -12.84 -6.55 -18.25
C ASP A 43 -12.28 -7.76 -17.49
N ILE A 44 -11.44 -7.52 -16.48
CA ILE A 44 -10.80 -8.55 -15.66
C ILE A 44 -11.76 -9.04 -14.58
N PHE A 45 -12.48 -8.12 -13.92
CA PHE A 45 -13.33 -8.44 -12.77
C PHE A 45 -14.81 -8.30 -13.10
N LYS A 46 -15.63 -9.23 -12.58
CA LYS A 46 -17.09 -9.15 -12.68
C LYS A 46 -17.76 -8.52 -11.45
N ARG A 47 -17.12 -8.61 -10.28
CA ARG A 47 -17.58 -8.04 -8.99
C ARG A 47 -16.46 -8.08 -7.96
N ALA A 48 -16.66 -7.37 -6.86
CA ALA A 48 -15.83 -7.46 -5.66
C ALA A 48 -16.64 -7.89 -4.44
N TYR A 49 -15.96 -8.51 -3.47
CA TYR A 49 -16.45 -8.68 -2.12
C TYR A 49 -15.61 -7.86 -1.14
N ILE A 50 -16.26 -6.97 -0.40
CA ILE A 50 -15.68 -6.17 0.67
C ILE A 50 -15.72 -6.99 1.95
N MET A 51 -14.56 -7.27 2.55
CA MET A 51 -14.49 -8.11 3.74
C MET A 51 -13.35 -7.71 4.67
N ARG A 52 -13.36 -8.26 5.90
CA ARG A 52 -12.25 -8.05 6.84
C ARG A 52 -10.94 -8.57 6.23
N PRO A 53 -9.81 -7.82 6.31
CA PRO A 53 -8.53 -8.24 5.76
C PRO A 53 -8.13 -9.67 6.14
N GLN A 54 -8.34 -10.06 7.40
CA GLN A 54 -8.00 -11.39 7.93
C GLN A 54 -8.79 -12.54 7.25
N LYS A 55 -9.93 -12.25 6.62
CA LYS A 55 -10.75 -13.24 5.90
C LYS A 55 -10.31 -13.45 4.46
N ILE A 56 -9.62 -12.48 3.84
CA ILE A 56 -9.26 -12.50 2.42
C ILE A 56 -8.41 -13.73 2.05
N PRO A 57 -7.35 -14.10 2.80
CA PRO A 57 -6.55 -15.28 2.47
C PRO A 57 -7.38 -16.57 2.42
N ASN A 58 -8.25 -16.77 3.42
CA ASN A 58 -9.15 -17.91 3.47
C ASN A 58 -10.21 -17.89 2.36
N ALA A 59 -10.73 -16.71 2.00
CA ALA A 59 -11.68 -16.58 0.91
C ALA A 59 -11.06 -16.98 -0.43
N ILE A 60 -9.80 -16.62 -0.68
CA ILE A 60 -9.05 -17.04 -1.87
C ILE A 60 -8.80 -18.55 -1.83
N ALA A 61 -8.30 -19.07 -0.71
CA ALA A 61 -7.99 -20.50 -0.58
C ALA A 61 -9.22 -21.40 -0.78
N LYS A 62 -10.42 -20.93 -0.39
CA LYS A 62 -11.69 -21.62 -0.57
C LYS A 62 -12.37 -21.35 -1.92
N GLY A 63 -11.80 -20.49 -2.76
CA GLY A 63 -12.36 -20.14 -4.07
C GLY A 63 -13.60 -19.23 -4.04
N ALA A 64 -13.87 -18.55 -2.92
CA ALA A 64 -14.94 -17.56 -2.82
C ALA A 64 -14.60 -16.26 -3.58
N VAL A 65 -13.30 -15.94 -3.65
CA VAL A 65 -12.73 -14.91 -4.51
C VAL A 65 -11.52 -15.50 -5.25
N ASP A 66 -11.18 -14.96 -6.41
CA ASP A 66 -10.05 -15.47 -7.21
C ASP A 66 -8.71 -14.83 -6.80
N CYS A 67 -8.75 -13.56 -6.40
CA CYS A 67 -7.62 -12.83 -5.83
C CYS A 67 -8.12 -11.78 -4.82
N GLY A 68 -7.19 -11.18 -4.08
CA GLY A 68 -7.56 -10.14 -3.13
C GLY A 68 -6.37 -9.33 -2.61
N ILE A 69 -6.70 -8.21 -1.98
CA ILE A 69 -5.73 -7.25 -1.45
C ILE A 69 -5.81 -7.26 0.08
N CYS A 70 -4.74 -7.61 0.78
CA CYS A 70 -4.62 -7.42 2.23
C CYS A 70 -3.15 -7.41 2.67
N GLY A 71 -2.90 -7.24 3.97
CA GLY A 71 -1.55 -7.34 4.52
C GLY A 71 -1.01 -8.78 4.46
N TRP A 72 0.28 -8.94 4.18
CA TRP A 72 0.92 -10.26 4.15
C TRP A 72 0.89 -10.99 5.50
N ASP A 73 0.84 -10.23 6.60
CA ASP A 73 0.58 -10.73 7.96
C ASP A 73 -0.69 -11.58 8.05
N CYS A 74 -1.75 -11.25 7.30
CA CYS A 74 -2.98 -12.04 7.28
C CYS A 74 -2.76 -13.44 6.67
N VAL A 75 -1.86 -13.56 5.69
CA VAL A 75 -1.52 -14.85 5.07
C VAL A 75 -0.70 -15.71 6.03
N ILE A 76 0.26 -15.09 6.71
CA ILE A 76 1.09 -15.76 7.73
C ILE A 76 0.22 -16.22 8.91
N GLU A 77 -0.65 -15.35 9.41
CA GLU A 77 -1.56 -15.68 10.49
C GLU A 77 -2.54 -16.80 10.11
N SER A 78 -2.95 -16.89 8.85
CA SER A 78 -3.82 -17.97 8.38
C SER A 78 -3.08 -19.26 8.00
N ARG A 79 -1.74 -19.29 8.06
CA ARG A 79 -0.87 -20.42 7.65
C ARG A 79 -1.11 -20.86 6.20
N LEU A 80 -1.31 -19.89 5.31
CA LEU A 80 -1.65 -20.12 3.90
C LEU A 80 -0.52 -19.78 2.92
N GLU A 81 0.71 -19.54 3.41
CA GLU A 81 1.87 -19.17 2.60
C GLU A 81 2.21 -20.23 1.54
N ALA A 82 1.96 -21.51 1.83
CA ALA A 82 2.17 -22.61 0.89
C ALA A 82 1.06 -22.74 -0.18
N LYS A 83 -0.10 -22.12 0.05
CA LYS A 83 -1.30 -22.23 -0.82
C LYS A 83 -1.57 -20.98 -1.64
N LEU A 84 -1.04 -19.83 -1.21
CA LEU A 84 -1.28 -18.54 -1.84
C LEU A 84 0.03 -17.95 -2.36
N ARG A 85 -0.06 -17.30 -3.51
CA ARG A 85 1.06 -16.58 -4.11
C ARG A 85 0.91 -15.09 -3.85
N LYS A 86 1.99 -14.44 -3.44
CA LYS A 86 2.14 -12.99 -3.49
C LYS A 86 2.35 -12.62 -4.96
N VAL A 87 1.32 -12.09 -5.62
CA VAL A 87 1.37 -11.71 -7.04
C VAL A 87 2.07 -10.37 -7.22
N MET A 88 1.75 -9.41 -6.34
CA MET A 88 2.40 -8.10 -6.33
C MET A 88 2.51 -7.58 -4.90
N GLU A 89 3.64 -6.97 -4.58
CA GLU A 89 3.78 -6.18 -3.35
C GLU A 89 3.34 -4.74 -3.65
N LEU A 90 2.37 -4.26 -2.87
CA LEU A 90 1.78 -2.94 -3.02
C LEU A 90 2.16 -2.14 -1.77
N SER A 91 3.35 -1.57 -1.75
CA SER A 91 3.92 -0.87 -0.59
C SER A 91 3.19 0.44 -0.30
N TYR A 92 1.96 0.33 0.17
CA TYR A 92 1.18 1.40 0.78
C TYR A 92 0.59 0.93 2.10
N SER A 93 0.37 1.90 2.99
CA SER A 93 -0.23 1.73 4.30
C SER A 93 -1.28 2.82 4.54
N LYS A 94 -1.86 2.84 5.73
CA LYS A 94 -2.89 3.82 6.10
C LYS A 94 -2.36 5.26 6.06
N THR A 95 -1.10 5.49 6.45
CA THR A 95 -0.62 6.86 6.72
C THR A 95 0.75 7.20 6.15
N THR A 96 1.69 6.25 6.11
CA THR A 96 3.12 6.52 5.85
C THR A 96 3.65 5.93 4.54
N GLY A 97 2.88 5.05 3.89
CA GLY A 97 3.36 4.27 2.75
C GLY A 97 4.40 3.21 3.11
N LYS A 98 4.73 3.04 4.40
CA LYS A 98 5.72 2.06 4.87
C LYS A 98 5.04 0.76 5.31
N PRO A 99 5.74 -0.38 5.22
CA PRO A 99 5.25 -1.63 5.78
C PRO A 99 4.87 -1.47 7.26
N VAL A 100 3.77 -2.09 7.66
CA VAL A 100 3.36 -2.19 9.07
C VAL A 100 4.20 -3.25 9.77
N ARG A 101 4.28 -3.18 11.09
CA ARG A 101 5.06 -4.12 11.91
C ARG A 101 4.12 -4.88 12.84
N ILE A 102 4.24 -6.19 12.85
CA ILE A 102 3.64 -7.00 13.91
C ILE A 102 4.65 -7.07 15.04
N ILE A 103 4.24 -6.67 16.24
CA ILE A 103 5.15 -6.46 17.35
C ILE A 103 4.69 -7.18 18.61
N VAL A 104 5.62 -7.41 19.53
CA VAL A 104 5.34 -7.63 20.95
C VAL A 104 5.51 -6.30 21.68
N PHE A 105 4.54 -5.93 22.51
CA PHE A 105 4.64 -4.76 23.39
C PHE A 105 4.27 -5.13 24.84
N GLY A 106 4.74 -4.32 25.78
CA GLY A 106 4.47 -4.48 27.21
C GLY A 106 4.79 -3.20 27.99
N LYS A 107 4.59 -3.21 29.30
CA LYS A 107 4.93 -2.07 30.18
C LYS A 107 6.44 -1.83 30.33
N LYS A 108 7.25 -2.88 30.12
CA LYS A 108 8.71 -2.84 30.22
C LYS A 108 9.33 -3.29 28.91
N LYS A 109 10.51 -2.76 28.57
CA LYS A 109 11.29 -3.16 27.39
C LYS A 109 12.10 -4.43 27.65
N LYS A 110 11.45 -5.50 28.12
CA LYS A 110 12.04 -6.81 28.40
C LYS A 110 11.14 -7.88 27.80
N PHE A 111 11.74 -8.89 27.17
CA PHE A 111 11.02 -10.06 26.65
C PHE A 111 11.17 -11.22 27.64
N ILE A 112 10.06 -11.88 28.00
CA ILE A 112 10.04 -13.04 28.89
C ILE A 112 9.01 -14.03 28.33
N ASP A 113 9.40 -15.29 28.14
CA ASP A 113 8.52 -16.38 27.72
C ASP A 113 8.56 -17.50 28.77
N GLU A 114 7.64 -17.43 29.74
CA GLU A 114 7.50 -18.37 30.85
C GLU A 114 6.03 -18.72 31.07
N LYS A 115 5.75 -19.84 31.77
CA LYS A 115 4.37 -20.35 31.95
C LYS A 115 3.42 -19.40 32.66
N HIS A 116 3.95 -18.51 33.51
CA HIS A 116 3.15 -17.54 34.25
C HIS A 116 2.85 -16.27 33.44
N ILE A 117 3.52 -16.09 32.28
CA ILE A 117 3.31 -14.95 31.39
C ILE A 117 2.03 -15.15 30.60
N SER A 118 1.28 -14.06 30.44
CA SER A 118 0.04 -13.98 29.69
C SER A 118 0.16 -13.01 28.51
N VAL A 119 -0.34 -13.43 27.34
CA VAL A 119 -0.27 -12.66 26.10
C VAL A 119 -1.64 -12.53 25.45
N SER A 120 -2.10 -11.30 25.23
CA SER A 120 -3.30 -10.98 24.44
C SER A 120 -2.92 -10.71 22.98
N SER A 121 -3.61 -11.33 22.02
CA SER A 121 -3.27 -11.19 20.59
C SER A 121 -4.44 -11.37 19.64
N GLU A 122 -4.48 -10.53 18.61
CA GLU A 122 -5.32 -10.76 17.41
C GLU A 122 -4.69 -11.78 16.44
N TYR A 123 -3.41 -12.14 16.64
CA TYR A 123 -2.56 -12.94 15.76
C TYR A 123 -2.06 -14.21 16.45
N ILE A 124 -2.94 -15.19 16.69
CA ILE A 124 -2.64 -16.40 17.48
C ILE A 124 -1.49 -17.22 16.89
N ASN A 125 -1.49 -17.45 15.59
CA ASN A 125 -0.49 -18.29 14.96
C ASN A 125 0.88 -17.61 14.94
N ILE A 126 0.93 -16.30 14.69
CA ILE A 126 2.16 -15.52 14.80
C ILE A 126 2.62 -15.48 16.27
N THR A 127 1.74 -15.28 17.24
CA THR A 127 2.10 -15.28 18.66
C THR A 127 2.74 -16.61 19.07
N ARG A 128 2.17 -17.74 18.66
CA ARG A 128 2.70 -19.08 18.93
C ARG A 128 4.07 -19.34 18.26
N SER A 129 4.44 -18.56 17.24
CA SER A 129 5.77 -18.64 16.65
C SER A 129 6.84 -18.06 17.59
N VAL A 130 6.48 -17.08 18.42
CA VAL A 130 7.39 -16.32 19.30
C VAL A 130 7.34 -16.79 20.75
N PHE A 131 6.14 -17.03 21.30
CA PHE A 131 5.93 -17.50 22.66
C PHE A 131 5.67 -19.01 22.65
N LYS A 132 6.52 -19.77 23.36
CA LYS A 132 6.44 -21.23 23.46
C LYS A 132 5.91 -21.70 24.82
N LYS A 133 6.03 -20.89 25.86
CA LYS A 133 5.66 -21.25 27.24
C LYS A 133 4.49 -20.42 27.77
N ALA A 134 4.37 -19.16 27.38
CA ALA A 134 3.33 -18.26 27.86
C ALA A 134 1.90 -18.74 27.51
N ARG A 135 0.94 -18.33 28.33
CA ARG A 135 -0.50 -18.47 28.05
C ARG A 135 -0.90 -17.44 27.01
N ILE A 136 -1.51 -17.88 25.91
CA ILE A 136 -1.88 -17.04 24.78
C ILE A 136 -3.38 -17.06 24.63
N ASP A 137 -4.01 -15.89 24.70
CA ASP A 137 -5.45 -15.73 24.51
C ASP A 137 -5.75 -14.84 23.30
N PHE A 138 -6.86 -15.16 22.64
CA PHE A 138 -7.35 -14.40 21.50
C PHE A 138 -8.03 -13.11 21.96
N SER A 139 -7.70 -12.02 21.29
CA SER A 139 -8.36 -10.72 21.45
C SER A 139 -9.11 -10.34 20.17
N TYR A 140 -10.26 -9.68 20.36
CA TYR A 140 -11.04 -9.09 19.27
C TYR A 140 -10.55 -7.67 18.89
N GLY A 141 -9.42 -7.24 19.44
CA GLY A 141 -8.81 -5.93 19.26
C GLY A 141 -8.64 -5.19 20.58
N SER A 142 -7.99 -4.02 20.54
CA SER A 142 -7.66 -3.21 21.73
C SER A 142 -6.72 -3.89 22.72
N THR A 143 -5.80 -4.72 22.21
CA THR A 143 -4.78 -5.41 23.02
C THR A 143 -3.96 -4.48 23.91
N GLU A 144 -3.86 -3.20 23.55
CA GLU A 144 -3.22 -2.16 24.35
C GLU A 144 -3.91 -1.99 25.70
N VAL A 145 -5.25 -2.00 25.73
CA VAL A 145 -6.05 -1.87 26.95
C VAL A 145 -5.85 -3.08 27.86
N ASP A 146 -5.80 -4.28 27.28
CA ASP A 146 -5.55 -5.53 27.99
C ASP A 146 -4.24 -5.48 28.80
N VAL A 147 -3.18 -4.94 28.19
CA VAL A 147 -1.88 -4.76 28.86
C VAL A 147 -1.91 -3.60 29.86
N LEU A 148 -2.54 -2.48 29.52
CA LEU A 148 -2.61 -1.29 30.40
C LEU A 148 -3.29 -1.62 31.72
N THR A 149 -4.44 -2.28 31.66
CA THR A 149 -5.22 -2.72 32.83
C THR A 149 -4.51 -3.79 33.66
N GLY A 150 -3.45 -4.40 33.13
CA GLY A 150 -2.71 -5.48 33.80
C GLY A 150 -3.38 -6.85 33.70
N MET A 151 -4.38 -6.99 32.83
CA MET A 151 -5.00 -8.28 32.52
C MET A 151 -4.01 -9.23 31.81
N TYR A 152 -3.08 -8.65 31.05
CA TYR A 152 -2.02 -9.37 30.35
C TYR A 152 -0.65 -8.71 30.51
N ASP A 153 0.42 -9.52 30.47
CA ASP A 153 1.81 -9.04 30.55
C ASP A 153 2.27 -8.41 29.23
N TYR A 154 1.89 -9.03 28.11
CA TYR A 154 2.22 -8.58 26.77
C TYR A 154 1.00 -8.56 25.86
N GLY A 155 1.08 -7.71 24.84
CA GLY A 155 0.16 -7.69 23.72
C GLY A 155 0.91 -7.89 22.40
N ILE A 156 0.22 -8.46 21.42
CA ILE A 156 0.67 -8.50 20.03
C ILE A 156 -0.35 -7.82 19.15
N CYS A 157 0.08 -6.76 18.47
CA CYS A 157 -0.73 -6.00 17.53
C CYS A 157 0.08 -5.59 16.31
N VAL A 158 -0.64 -5.11 15.30
CA VAL A 158 -0.07 -4.42 14.15
C VAL A 158 0.13 -2.95 14.48
N THR A 159 1.29 -2.41 14.15
CA THR A 159 1.55 -0.98 14.30
C THR A 159 2.28 -0.40 13.10
N GLU A 160 1.91 0.81 12.73
CA GLU A 160 2.58 1.56 11.68
C GLU A 160 3.73 2.39 12.27
N THR A 161 3.40 3.42 13.06
CA THR A 161 4.38 4.32 13.69
C THR A 161 4.79 3.86 15.09
N GLY A 162 3.90 3.19 15.84
CA GLY A 162 4.07 2.92 17.27
C GLY A 162 3.52 3.99 18.20
N ARG A 163 3.00 5.11 17.66
CA ARG A 163 2.63 6.29 18.45
C ARG A 163 1.54 6.00 19.50
N SER A 164 0.51 5.22 19.14
CA SER A 164 -0.54 4.81 20.08
C SER A 164 0.01 4.09 21.32
N LEU A 165 1.05 3.27 21.17
CA LEU A 165 1.67 2.57 22.29
C LEU A 165 2.45 3.55 23.18
N GLU A 166 3.20 4.45 22.55
CA GLU A 166 3.98 5.47 23.23
C GLU A 166 3.11 6.42 24.04
N ASP A 167 2.01 6.91 23.46
CA ASP A 167 1.04 7.80 24.10
C ASP A 167 0.40 7.14 25.35
N ASN A 168 0.35 5.81 25.39
CA ASN A 168 -0.13 5.02 26.51
C ASN A 168 0.99 4.50 27.43
N GLY A 169 2.24 4.94 27.26
CA GLY A 169 3.37 4.52 28.08
C GLY A 169 3.83 3.07 27.85
N LEU A 170 3.31 2.39 26.83
CA LEU A 170 3.71 1.04 26.43
C LEU A 170 4.99 1.08 25.60
N LYS A 171 5.77 0.00 25.67
CA LYS A 171 7.05 -0.13 24.98
C LYS A 171 7.02 -1.27 23.99
N ILE A 172 7.50 -1.01 22.77
CA ILE A 172 7.79 -2.05 21.79
C ILE A 172 8.95 -2.89 22.34
N VAL A 173 8.68 -4.16 22.61
CA VAL A 173 9.63 -5.13 23.15
C VAL A 173 10.39 -5.82 22.02
N ARG A 174 9.67 -6.22 20.98
CA ARG A 174 10.22 -6.96 19.84
C ARG A 174 9.40 -6.70 18.58
N ILE A 175 10.08 -6.60 17.43
CA ILE A 175 9.41 -6.67 16.13
C ILE A 175 9.44 -8.14 15.69
N ILE A 176 8.27 -8.68 15.37
CA ILE A 176 8.12 -10.08 14.92
C ILE A 176 8.34 -10.17 13.42
N LEU A 177 7.61 -9.34 12.65
CA LEU A 177 7.75 -9.26 11.21
C LEU A 177 7.30 -7.90 10.67
N SER A 178 7.77 -7.59 9.46
CA SER A 178 7.29 -6.50 8.64
C SER A 178 6.27 -7.03 7.62
N SER A 179 5.16 -6.32 7.45
CA SER A 179 4.06 -6.69 6.56
C SER A 179 3.72 -5.54 5.62
N SER A 180 3.69 -5.84 4.33
CA SER A 180 3.21 -4.94 3.29
C SER A 180 1.81 -5.35 2.85
N THR A 181 1.05 -4.39 2.33
CA THR A 181 -0.15 -4.70 1.56
C THR A 181 0.28 -5.42 0.28
N VAL A 182 -0.44 -6.47 -0.09
CA VAL A 182 -0.11 -7.31 -1.26
C VAL A 182 -1.38 -7.63 -2.04
N LEU A 183 -1.22 -7.78 -3.36
CA LEU A 183 -2.17 -8.52 -4.19
C LEU A 183 -1.77 -9.99 -4.15
N MET A 184 -2.72 -10.85 -3.77
CA MET A 184 -2.50 -12.29 -3.70
C MET A 184 -3.58 -13.06 -4.45
N ALA A 185 -3.21 -14.26 -4.89
CA ALA A 185 -4.10 -15.19 -5.59
C ALA A 185 -3.67 -16.63 -5.29
N LYS A 186 -4.52 -17.61 -5.63
CA LYS A 186 -4.15 -19.03 -5.58
C LYS A 186 -3.11 -19.38 -6.65
N GLU A 187 -3.31 -18.85 -7.85
CA GLU A 187 -2.46 -19.07 -9.01
C GLU A 187 -2.02 -17.73 -9.61
N ASP A 188 -0.83 -17.73 -10.20
CA ASP A 188 -0.20 -16.55 -10.76
C ASP A 188 -0.64 -16.32 -12.22
N HIS A 189 -1.88 -15.87 -12.38
CA HIS A 189 -2.52 -15.70 -13.68
C HIS A 189 -2.09 -14.38 -14.38
N PRO A 190 -1.78 -14.37 -15.69
CA PRO A 190 -1.32 -13.17 -16.41
C PRO A 190 -2.21 -11.93 -16.24
N ALA A 191 -3.53 -12.09 -16.32
CA ALA A 191 -4.47 -10.98 -16.11
C ALA A 191 -4.40 -10.38 -14.69
N ILE A 192 -4.18 -11.20 -13.66
CA ILE A 192 -4.06 -10.75 -12.28
C ILE A 192 -2.70 -10.07 -12.06
N ARG A 193 -1.62 -10.60 -12.68
CA ARG A 193 -0.30 -9.98 -12.69
C ARG A 193 -0.32 -8.60 -13.34
N PHE A 194 -0.95 -8.48 -14.51
CA PHE A 194 -1.11 -7.21 -15.21
C PHE A 194 -1.90 -6.20 -14.38
N PHE A 195 -3.00 -6.64 -13.75
CA PHE A 195 -3.73 -5.82 -12.78
C PHE A 195 -2.82 -5.35 -11.62
N GLY A 196 -1.98 -6.24 -11.09
CA GLY A 196 -0.97 -5.88 -10.08
C GLY A 196 0.03 -4.83 -10.58
N GLN A 197 0.50 -4.94 -11.83
CA GLN A 197 1.40 -3.96 -12.45
C GLN A 197 0.74 -2.58 -12.60
N LEU A 198 -0.55 -2.53 -12.97
CA LEU A 198 -1.29 -1.27 -13.03
C LEU A 198 -1.40 -0.61 -11.64
N LEU A 199 -1.70 -1.41 -10.61
CA LEU A 199 -1.75 -0.90 -9.24
C LEU A 199 -0.39 -0.39 -8.77
N LEU A 200 0.70 -1.12 -9.07
CA LEU A 200 2.05 -0.69 -8.75
C LEU A 200 2.39 0.62 -9.50
N GLY A 201 2.07 0.71 -10.78
CA GLY A 201 2.28 1.92 -11.56
C GLY A 201 1.49 3.12 -11.07
N ALA A 202 0.28 2.91 -10.53
CA ALA A 202 -0.51 3.97 -9.90
C ALA A 202 0.07 4.41 -8.55
N LEU A 203 0.75 3.52 -7.81
CA LEU A 203 1.51 3.88 -6.62
C LEU A 203 2.77 4.66 -6.98
N ASP A 204 3.53 4.19 -7.97
CA ASP A 204 4.75 4.87 -8.42
C ASP A 204 4.43 6.27 -8.95
N ALA A 205 3.33 6.43 -9.68
CA ALA A 205 2.89 7.71 -10.24
C ALA A 205 2.68 8.79 -9.18
N GLU A 206 2.37 8.43 -7.94
CA GLU A 206 2.20 9.40 -6.84
C GLU A 206 3.48 10.16 -6.51
N ARG A 207 4.63 9.56 -6.81
CA ARG A 207 5.94 10.16 -6.56
C ARG A 207 6.34 11.12 -7.67
N TYR A 208 5.65 11.10 -8.81
CA TYR A 208 6.01 11.88 -9.99
C TYR A 208 4.98 12.97 -10.33
N GLN A 209 5.46 13.98 -11.04
CA GLN A 209 4.65 14.98 -11.74
C GLN A 209 5.15 15.13 -13.17
N LEU A 210 4.21 15.30 -14.09
CA LEU A 210 4.51 15.71 -15.45
C LEU A 210 4.67 17.22 -15.45
N ILE A 211 5.86 17.70 -15.82
CA ILE A 211 6.10 19.11 -16.04
C ILE A 211 6.06 19.37 -17.53
N LYS A 212 5.25 20.35 -17.93
CA LYS A 212 5.16 20.91 -19.28
C LYS A 212 5.64 22.35 -19.27
N MET A 213 6.36 22.77 -20.29
CA MET A 213 6.88 24.14 -20.39
C MET A 213 7.13 24.54 -21.84
N ASP A 214 7.06 25.85 -22.09
CA ASP A 214 7.47 26.44 -23.36
C ASP A 214 8.90 26.97 -23.27
N VAL A 215 9.73 26.57 -24.24
CA VAL A 215 11.17 26.81 -24.24
C VAL A 215 11.56 27.48 -25.55
N SER A 216 12.14 28.68 -25.47
CA SER A 216 12.64 29.35 -26.66
C SER A 216 13.87 28.64 -27.23
N ARG A 217 14.06 28.74 -28.56
CA ARG A 217 15.21 28.15 -29.26
C ARG A 217 16.56 28.51 -28.64
N ARG A 218 16.69 29.72 -28.10
CA ARG A 218 17.94 30.23 -27.51
C ARG A 218 18.37 29.47 -26.25
N ILE A 219 17.41 28.99 -25.45
CA ILE A 219 17.70 28.37 -24.15
C ILE A 219 17.47 26.86 -24.13
N LYS A 220 16.99 26.26 -25.23
CA LYS A 220 16.66 24.83 -25.35
C LYS A 220 17.74 23.91 -24.77
N GLU A 221 18.97 23.98 -25.26
CA GLU A 221 20.04 23.06 -24.85
C GLU A 221 20.38 23.19 -23.36
N ARG A 222 20.32 24.42 -22.82
CA ARG A 222 20.52 24.67 -21.38
C ARG A 222 19.40 24.06 -20.55
N VAL A 223 18.16 24.17 -21.01
CA VAL A 223 17.01 23.55 -20.33
C VAL A 223 17.14 22.03 -20.35
N LEU A 224 17.38 21.42 -21.51
CA LEU A 224 17.52 19.97 -21.63
C LEU A 224 18.63 19.40 -20.74
N SER A 225 19.72 20.15 -20.53
CA SER A 225 20.83 19.73 -19.67
C SER A 225 20.49 19.61 -18.18
N ILE A 226 19.41 20.25 -17.71
CA ILE A 226 19.02 20.24 -16.28
C ILE A 226 17.75 19.45 -16.00
N LEU A 227 17.04 18.98 -17.02
CA LEU A 227 15.81 18.24 -16.84
C LEU A 227 16.11 16.81 -16.36
N PRO A 228 15.55 16.37 -15.22
CA PRO A 228 15.48 14.95 -14.92
C PRO A 228 14.57 14.30 -15.96
N ALA A 229 14.90 13.09 -16.40
CA ALA A 229 14.03 12.31 -17.25
C ALA A 229 14.11 10.83 -16.88
N VAL A 230 12.95 10.19 -16.81
CA VAL A 230 12.83 8.73 -16.64
C VAL A 230 13.45 7.99 -17.84
N GLN A 231 13.24 8.52 -19.06
CA GLN A 231 13.91 8.05 -20.28
C GLN A 231 14.58 9.22 -21.01
N SER A 232 13.77 10.14 -21.55
CA SER A 232 14.22 11.36 -22.22
C SER A 232 13.09 12.38 -22.18
N PRO A 233 13.37 13.70 -22.06
CA PRO A 233 12.35 14.71 -22.23
C PRO A 233 11.74 14.65 -23.64
N THR A 234 10.42 14.84 -23.73
CA THR A 234 9.73 15.02 -25.01
C THR A 234 9.94 16.46 -25.47
N VAL A 235 10.25 16.66 -26.76
CA VAL A 235 10.46 17.98 -27.35
C VAL A 235 9.64 18.09 -28.64
N SER A 236 8.67 19.01 -28.66
CA SER A 236 7.80 19.27 -29.80
C SER A 236 7.96 20.71 -30.29
N LYS A 237 8.05 20.93 -31.60
CA LYS A 237 8.17 22.28 -32.17
C LYS A 237 6.81 23.00 -32.16
N LEU A 238 6.79 24.26 -31.74
CA LEU A 238 5.61 25.13 -31.74
C LEU A 238 5.56 26.04 -32.98
N ALA A 239 4.42 26.70 -33.19
CA ALA A 239 4.16 27.51 -34.39
C ALA A 239 5.07 28.76 -34.51
N ASP A 240 5.59 29.25 -33.39
CA ASP A 240 6.42 30.45 -33.28
C ASP A 240 7.94 30.13 -33.16
N ASP A 241 8.37 28.98 -33.68
CA ASP A 241 9.74 28.44 -33.59
C ASP A 241 10.25 28.14 -32.17
N SER A 242 9.40 28.22 -31.15
CA SER A 242 9.68 27.73 -29.80
C SER A 242 9.40 26.22 -29.66
N PHE A 243 9.60 25.67 -28.46
CA PHE A 243 9.47 24.24 -28.19
C PHE A 243 8.59 23.98 -26.96
N ALA A 244 7.62 23.08 -27.08
CA ALA A 244 6.97 22.46 -25.92
C ALA A 244 7.85 21.32 -25.43
N VAL A 245 8.25 21.38 -24.16
CA VAL A 245 9.08 20.37 -23.50
C VAL A 245 8.29 19.73 -22.36
N GLU A 246 8.29 18.40 -22.32
CA GLU A 246 7.62 17.63 -21.28
C GLU A 246 8.58 16.64 -20.61
N THR A 247 8.55 16.55 -19.28
CA THR A 247 9.29 15.51 -18.56
C THR A 247 8.59 15.11 -17.26
N ALA A 248 8.75 13.84 -16.86
CA ALA A 248 8.31 13.33 -15.57
C ALA A 248 9.42 13.52 -14.53
N VAL A 249 9.10 14.14 -13.40
CA VAL A 249 10.06 14.43 -12.32
C VAL A 249 9.51 14.00 -10.99
N LEU A 250 10.39 13.75 -10.01
CA LEU A 250 9.93 13.47 -8.65
C LEU A 250 9.26 14.71 -8.06
N LYS A 251 8.11 14.54 -7.39
CA LYS A 251 7.38 15.63 -6.72
C LYS A 251 8.24 16.40 -5.72
N SER A 252 9.17 15.70 -5.07
CA SER A 252 10.12 16.31 -4.13
C SER A 252 11.12 17.25 -4.79
N GLU A 253 11.34 17.13 -6.09
CA GLU A 253 12.30 17.92 -6.87
C GLU A 253 11.61 19.00 -7.71
N THR A 254 10.28 18.94 -7.87
CA THR A 254 9.48 19.86 -8.71
C THR A 254 9.77 21.33 -8.39
N ALA A 255 9.73 21.72 -7.11
CA ALA A 255 9.90 23.13 -6.71
C ALA A 255 11.29 23.68 -7.08
N ASP A 256 12.35 22.93 -6.74
CA ASP A 256 13.73 23.31 -7.05
C ASP A 256 13.98 23.38 -8.56
N LEU A 257 13.40 22.45 -9.32
CA LEU A 257 13.49 22.45 -10.76
C LEU A 257 12.80 23.68 -11.37
N ILE A 258 11.59 24.03 -10.92
CA ILE A 258 10.86 25.21 -11.40
C ILE A 258 11.69 26.48 -11.17
N ILE A 259 12.33 26.63 -10.01
CA ILE A 259 13.21 27.78 -9.72
C ILE A 259 14.38 27.84 -10.70
N LYS A 260 15.05 26.71 -10.97
CA LYS A 260 16.15 26.63 -11.93
C LYS A 260 15.68 27.01 -13.35
N LEU A 261 14.52 26.50 -13.77
CA LEU A 261 13.94 26.80 -15.08
C LEU A 261 13.57 28.28 -15.24
N GLN A 262 12.97 28.89 -14.22
CA GLN A 262 12.65 30.32 -14.23
C GLN A 262 13.90 31.20 -14.33
N LYS A 263 14.99 30.84 -13.64
CA LYS A 263 16.29 31.54 -13.76
C LYS A 263 16.89 31.46 -15.16
N LEU A 264 16.57 30.43 -15.92
CA LEU A 264 16.96 30.29 -17.33
C LEU A 264 16.04 31.06 -18.29
N GLY A 265 14.95 31.66 -17.79
CA GLY A 265 13.99 32.43 -18.57
C GLY A 265 12.82 31.61 -19.12
N VAL A 266 12.62 30.37 -18.64
CA VAL A 266 11.46 29.54 -19.00
C VAL A 266 10.19 30.13 -18.37
N ARG A 267 9.10 30.15 -19.13
CA ARG A 267 7.77 30.60 -18.70
C ARG A 267 6.71 29.54 -19.04
N GLY A 268 5.49 29.72 -18.56
CA GLY A 268 4.38 28.79 -18.85
C GLY A 268 4.59 27.39 -18.30
N ILE A 269 5.28 27.25 -17.16
CA ILE A 269 5.55 25.95 -16.55
C ILE A 269 4.28 25.44 -15.87
N ILE A 270 3.82 24.26 -16.28
CA ILE A 270 2.64 23.57 -15.73
C ILE A 270 3.10 22.26 -15.12
N ALA A 271 2.68 21.99 -13.88
CA ALA A 271 2.87 20.70 -13.22
C ALA A 271 1.52 19.96 -13.13
N GLN A 272 1.48 18.72 -13.60
CA GLN A 272 0.29 17.89 -13.62
C GLN A 272 0.56 16.56 -12.91
N ASP A 273 -0.39 16.12 -12.08
CA ASP A 273 -0.33 14.80 -11.44
C ASP A 273 -0.52 13.67 -12.47
N ILE A 274 0.18 12.58 -12.25
CA ILE A 274 0.13 11.37 -13.08
C ILE A 274 -0.72 10.33 -12.36
N ASN A 275 -1.66 9.70 -13.08
CA ASN A 275 -2.49 8.63 -12.51
C ASN A 275 -1.77 7.28 -12.48
N ILE A 276 -1.01 6.95 -13.53
CA ILE A 276 -0.28 5.69 -13.70
C ILE A 276 1.03 5.99 -14.45
N ILE A 277 2.13 5.40 -13.99
CA ILE A 277 3.40 5.34 -14.71
C ILE A 277 3.90 3.89 -14.70
N ILE A 278 4.32 3.37 -15.84
CA ILE A 278 4.90 2.02 -15.94
C ILE A 278 6.37 2.21 -16.30
N LEU A 279 7.26 1.73 -15.42
CA LEU A 279 8.71 1.87 -15.50
C LEU A 279 9.37 0.54 -15.87
#